data_AF-U6D3U3-F1
#
_entry.id   AF-U6D3U3-F1
#
_cell.length_a   1.000
_cell.length_b   1.000
_cell.length_c   1.000
_cell.angle_alpha   90.00
_cell.angle_beta   90.00
_cell.angle_gamma   90.00
#
_symmetry.space_group_name_H-M   'P 1'
#
loop_
_entity.id
_entity.type
_entity.pdbx_description
1 polymer ?
#
loop_
_entity_poly.entity_id
_entity_poly.type
_entity_poly.pdbx_seq_one_letter_code
_entity_poly.pdbx_strand_id
1 'polypeptide(L)'
;DLKIDSETQKISQLAAVNQESEFRVLIRPEAFFGTNSKAVSLEVGLQHFLGFLGSLHRPILACYKLWGPGLPNLFQVLEDMDRLWEFEQVISGFLAARPLLQELVPGASSFKLKSLAETYLARSMSQRSALAAVLALRDLFRLLDIFPSPQLAQHIYCFSSLQCFASLQPLVQAAVLSRAQARLLALHKVSFTELLAVHRRDPQWGLRRYSCYLSPSAASSPPIQGTSPLQALSTYFGSLSREPSPARAEGLMAPVAGRSLAGRVCQQS
;
A
#
# COMPACT_ATOMS: atom_id res chain seq x y z
N ASP A 1 -9.63 -8.50 4.71
CA ASP A 1 -9.70 -7.98 3.32
C ASP A 1 -10.12 -6.53 3.38
N LEU A 2 -9.74 -5.77 2.38
CA LEU A 2 -9.99 -4.34 2.29
C LEU A 2 -10.51 -4.01 0.89
N LYS A 3 -11.51 -3.14 0.80
CA LYS A 3 -12.00 -2.60 -0.47
C LYS A 3 -11.61 -1.14 -0.59
N ILE A 4 -11.14 -0.82 -1.78
CA ILE A 4 -10.86 0.53 -2.22
C ILE A 4 -11.99 0.90 -3.17
N ASP A 5 -12.60 2.05 -2.93
CA ASP A 5 -13.57 2.63 -3.83
C ASP A 5 -12.91 3.10 -5.12
N SER A 6 -13.51 2.77 -6.26
CA SER A 6 -12.90 3.02 -7.58
C SER A 6 -12.86 4.51 -7.94
N GLU A 7 -13.77 5.32 -7.41
CA GLU A 7 -13.88 6.74 -7.74
C GLU A 7 -12.93 7.56 -6.87
N THR A 8 -12.98 7.32 -5.56
CA THR A 8 -12.22 8.09 -4.57
C THR A 8 -10.82 7.55 -4.32
N GLN A 9 -10.51 6.32 -4.75
CA GLN A 9 -9.29 5.58 -4.40
C GLN A 9 -9.06 5.44 -2.88
N LYS A 10 -10.09 5.71 -2.07
CA LYS A 10 -10.08 5.59 -0.61
C LYS A 10 -10.62 4.24 -0.16
N ILE A 11 -10.27 3.88 1.07
CA ILE A 11 -10.78 2.68 1.72
C ILE A 11 -12.29 2.83 1.95
N SER A 12 -13.09 1.90 1.44
CA SER A 12 -14.55 1.89 1.59
C SER A 12 -15.08 0.76 2.47
N GLN A 13 -14.31 -0.32 2.63
CA GLN A 13 -14.70 -1.44 3.50
C GLN A 13 -13.46 -2.08 4.13
N LEU A 14 -13.54 -2.41 5.41
CA LEU A 14 -12.63 -3.31 6.10
C LEU A 14 -13.41 -4.49 6.65
N ALA A 15 -12.83 -5.68 6.53
CA ALA A 15 -13.31 -6.86 7.24
C ALA A 15 -12.16 -7.76 7.65
N ALA A 16 -12.29 -8.39 8.81
CA ALA A 16 -11.39 -9.41 9.32
C ALA A 16 -12.22 -10.45 10.09
N VAL A 17 -11.79 -11.70 10.09
CA VAL A 17 -12.48 -12.78 10.81
C VAL A 17 -11.44 -13.70 11.41
N ASN A 18 -11.76 -14.30 12.54
CA ASN A 18 -11.06 -15.46 13.06
C ASN A 18 -12.06 -16.63 13.16
N GLN A 19 -11.80 -17.62 14.02
CA GLN A 19 -12.70 -18.75 14.17
C GLN A 19 -14.00 -18.40 14.94
N GLU A 20 -13.96 -17.41 15.83
CA GLU A 20 -15.00 -17.13 16.84
C GLU A 20 -15.70 -15.79 16.64
N SER A 21 -15.05 -14.86 15.94
CA SER A 21 -15.42 -13.45 15.88
C SER A 21 -15.21 -12.89 14.47
N GLU A 22 -16.01 -11.90 14.16
CA GLU A 22 -16.02 -11.23 12.87
C GLU A 22 -16.02 -9.72 13.07
N PHE A 23 -15.11 -9.04 12.38
CA PHE A 23 -15.05 -7.60 12.28
C PHE A 23 -15.47 -7.17 10.88
N ARG A 24 -16.36 -6.18 10.81
CA ARG A 24 -16.71 -5.51 9.55
C ARG A 24 -17.01 -4.05 9.80
N VAL A 25 -16.56 -3.21 8.89
CA VAL A 25 -16.89 -1.80 8.89
C VAL A 25 -17.03 -1.29 7.46
N LEU A 26 -18.06 -0.47 7.25
CA LEU A 26 -18.26 0.29 6.02
C LEU A 26 -17.80 1.72 6.28
N ILE A 27 -16.93 2.22 5.42
CA ILE A 27 -16.33 3.54 5.56
C ILE A 27 -17.02 4.48 4.58
N ARG A 28 -17.50 5.61 5.10
CA ARG A 28 -18.19 6.63 4.33
C ARG A 28 -17.16 7.58 3.69
N PRO A 29 -17.24 7.87 2.38
CA PRO A 29 -16.49 8.96 1.77
C PRO A 29 -16.95 10.32 2.33
N GLU A 30 -16.05 11.27 2.52
CA GLU A 30 -16.39 12.52 3.23
C GLU A 30 -17.46 13.36 2.51
N ALA A 31 -17.66 13.15 1.22
CA ALA A 31 -18.64 13.88 0.40
C ALA A 31 -20.12 13.54 0.70
N PHE A 32 -20.43 12.53 1.53
CA PHE A 32 -21.79 11.99 1.71
C PHE A 32 -22.31 12.02 3.16
N PHE A 33 -21.80 12.91 4.03
CA PHE A 33 -22.29 13.09 5.41
C PHE A 33 -23.67 13.77 5.45
N GLY A 34 -24.73 13.06 5.04
CA GLY A 34 -26.10 13.60 5.09
C GLY A 34 -27.23 12.56 5.09
N THR A 35 -26.95 11.28 4.87
CA THR A 35 -27.96 10.21 4.86
C THR A 35 -27.72 9.16 5.94
N ASN A 36 -28.81 8.68 6.56
CA ASN A 36 -28.89 7.68 7.63
C ASN A 36 -28.30 6.31 7.19
N SER A 37 -26.99 6.24 7.08
CA SER A 37 -26.25 5.05 6.70
C SER A 37 -25.42 4.53 7.87
N LYS A 38 -25.37 3.20 8.06
CA LYS A 38 -24.56 2.49 9.07
C LYS A 38 -23.04 2.64 8.86
N ALA A 39 -22.60 3.43 7.88
CA ALA A 39 -21.20 3.70 7.63
C ALA A 39 -20.61 4.69 8.65
N VAL A 40 -19.32 4.53 8.95
CA VAL A 40 -18.56 5.38 9.89
C VAL A 40 -17.49 6.16 9.14
N SER A 41 -16.85 7.14 9.80
CA SER A 41 -15.65 7.79 9.25
C SER A 41 -14.49 6.81 9.17
N LEU A 42 -13.49 7.12 8.33
CA LEU A 42 -12.29 6.32 8.17
C LEU A 42 -11.55 6.15 9.51
N GLU A 43 -11.41 7.25 10.25
CA GLU A 43 -10.74 7.27 11.55
C GLU A 43 -11.41 6.35 12.57
N VAL A 44 -12.74 6.49 12.76
CA VAL A 44 -13.50 5.64 13.70
C VAL A 44 -13.43 4.17 13.26
N GLY A 45 -13.55 3.90 11.95
CA GLY A 45 -13.46 2.55 11.42
C GLY A 45 -12.11 1.89 11.67
N LEU A 46 -11.01 2.63 11.52
CA LEU A 46 -9.66 2.15 11.80
C LEU A 46 -9.41 1.98 13.29
N GLN A 47 -9.88 2.90 14.13
CA GLN A 47 -9.78 2.75 15.59
C GLN A 47 -10.47 1.47 16.07
N HIS A 48 -11.68 1.19 15.58
CA HIS A 48 -12.37 -0.06 15.91
C HIS A 48 -11.63 -1.29 15.37
N PHE A 49 -11.00 -1.18 14.20
CA PHE A 49 -10.19 -2.26 13.64
C PHE A 49 -8.95 -2.55 14.49
N LEU A 50 -8.23 -1.53 14.94
CA LEU A 50 -7.10 -1.68 15.85
C LEU A 50 -7.54 -2.27 17.20
N GLY A 51 -8.66 -1.82 17.76
CA GLY A 51 -9.23 -2.41 18.97
C GLY A 51 -9.61 -3.89 18.79
N PHE A 52 -10.19 -4.24 17.63
CA PHE A 52 -10.44 -5.64 17.29
C PHE A 52 -9.14 -6.45 17.21
N LEU A 53 -8.11 -5.96 16.52
CA LEU A 53 -6.83 -6.66 16.45
C LEU A 53 -6.16 -6.77 17.82
N GLY A 54 -6.23 -5.74 18.66
CA GLY A 54 -5.68 -5.73 20.02
C GLY A 54 -6.40 -6.69 20.98
N SER A 55 -7.69 -6.99 20.73
CA SER A 55 -8.41 -8.05 21.46
C SER A 55 -7.93 -9.46 21.11
N LEU A 56 -7.24 -9.60 19.98
CA LEU A 56 -6.62 -10.83 19.55
C LEU A 56 -5.15 -10.81 20.00
N HIS A 57 -4.64 -11.91 20.55
CA HIS A 57 -3.29 -12.00 21.11
C HIS A 57 -2.20 -11.93 20.01
N ARG A 58 -1.96 -10.73 19.46
CA ARG A 58 -1.05 -10.41 18.34
C ARG A 58 -1.22 -11.34 17.12
N PRO A 59 -2.36 -11.29 16.41
CA PRO A 59 -2.66 -12.20 15.31
C PRO A 59 -1.69 -12.08 14.12
N ILE A 60 -1.63 -13.14 13.31
CA ILE A 60 -1.06 -13.12 11.95
C ILE A 60 -2.20 -12.83 10.98
N LEU A 61 -2.05 -11.79 10.16
CA LEU A 61 -3.09 -11.38 9.21
C LEU A 61 -3.00 -12.16 7.90
N ALA A 62 -3.93 -13.08 7.67
CA ALA A 62 -4.04 -13.80 6.41
C ALA A 62 -4.59 -12.90 5.29
N CYS A 63 -3.78 -12.67 4.26
CA CYS A 63 -4.09 -11.77 3.16
C CYS A 63 -4.03 -12.51 1.82
N TYR A 64 -5.16 -12.58 1.10
CA TYR A 64 -5.19 -13.19 -0.23
C TYR A 64 -4.43 -12.37 -1.29
N LYS A 65 -4.53 -11.04 -1.21
CA LYS A 65 -3.83 -10.09 -2.10
C LYS A 65 -2.76 -9.32 -1.34
N LEU A 66 -1.82 -10.03 -0.70
CA LEU A 66 -0.80 -9.43 0.17
C LEU A 66 -0.02 -8.29 -0.52
N TRP A 67 0.49 -8.55 -1.73
CA TRP A 67 1.26 -7.59 -2.53
C TRP A 67 0.38 -6.72 -3.44
N GLY A 68 -0.90 -6.58 -3.10
CA GLY A 68 -1.85 -5.71 -3.79
C GLY A 68 -1.84 -4.27 -3.25
N PRO A 69 -2.66 -3.37 -3.80
CA PRO A 69 -2.74 -1.97 -3.36
C PRO A 69 -3.38 -1.78 -1.98
N GLY A 70 -4.06 -2.81 -1.44
CA GLY A 70 -4.80 -2.70 -0.19
C GLY A 70 -3.93 -2.39 1.03
N LEU A 71 -2.82 -3.10 1.21
CA LEU A 71 -1.92 -2.87 2.36
C LEU A 71 -1.15 -1.55 2.26
N PRO A 72 -0.56 -1.18 1.11
CA PRO A 72 0.04 0.15 0.96
C PRO A 72 -0.91 1.30 1.31
N ASN A 73 -2.17 1.23 0.83
CA ASN A 73 -3.16 2.27 1.17
C ASN A 73 -3.51 2.25 2.66
N LEU A 74 -3.63 1.08 3.28
CA LEU A 74 -3.86 0.98 4.72
C LEU A 74 -2.70 1.59 5.51
N PHE A 75 -1.45 1.32 5.13
CA PHE A 75 -0.29 1.84 5.82
C PHE A 75 -0.18 3.35 5.67
N GLN A 76 -0.43 3.89 4.47
CA GLN A 76 -0.47 5.32 4.25
C GLN A 76 -1.48 6.00 5.17
N VAL A 77 -2.72 5.50 5.21
CA VAL A 77 -3.77 6.08 6.07
C VAL A 77 -3.41 5.98 7.56
N LEU A 78 -2.84 4.86 7.99
CA LEU A 78 -2.41 4.69 9.38
C LEU A 78 -1.24 5.63 9.74
N GLU A 79 -0.35 5.91 8.78
CA GLU A 79 0.76 6.84 8.96
C GLU A 79 0.25 8.29 9.01
N ASP A 80 -0.67 8.67 8.13
CA ASP A 80 -1.34 9.98 8.13
C ASP A 80 -2.10 10.26 9.44
N MET A 81 -2.44 9.21 10.19
CA MET A 81 -3.15 9.27 11.48
C MET A 81 -2.23 9.07 12.69
N ASP A 82 -0.91 8.92 12.52
CA ASP A 82 0.04 8.59 13.60
C ASP A 82 -0.33 7.30 14.37
N ARG A 83 -0.86 6.30 13.66
CA ARG A 83 -1.32 5.00 14.20
C ARG A 83 -0.59 3.79 13.60
N LEU A 84 0.36 4.00 12.68
CA LEU A 84 1.10 2.91 12.04
C LEU A 84 1.89 2.08 13.06
N TRP A 85 2.50 2.72 14.05
CA TRP A 85 3.20 2.06 15.15
C TRP A 85 2.27 1.17 16.00
N GLU A 86 1.10 1.69 16.37
CA GLU A 86 0.09 0.92 17.13
C GLU A 86 -0.32 -0.34 16.35
N PHE A 87 -0.55 -0.20 15.05
CA PHE A 87 -0.88 -1.31 14.18
C PHE A 87 0.23 -2.38 14.13
N GLU A 88 1.50 -1.99 14.06
CA GLU A 88 2.63 -2.94 14.13
C GLU A 88 2.68 -3.68 15.47
N GLN A 89 2.37 -3.00 16.58
CA GLN A 89 2.40 -3.62 17.91
C GLN A 89 1.32 -4.69 18.09
N VAL A 90 0.14 -4.51 17.49
CA VAL A 90 -0.99 -5.44 17.68
C VAL A 90 -0.98 -6.65 16.72
N ILE A 91 0.03 -6.83 15.87
CA ILE A 91 0.11 -7.98 14.96
C ILE A 91 1.46 -8.69 15.03
N SER A 92 1.50 -9.98 14.67
CA SER A 92 2.76 -10.76 14.60
C SER A 92 3.31 -10.90 13.18
N GLY A 93 2.52 -10.58 12.14
CA GLY A 93 2.95 -10.66 10.75
C GLY A 93 1.79 -10.87 9.79
N PHE A 94 2.13 -11.22 8.55
CA PHE A 94 1.16 -11.38 7.47
C PHE A 94 1.36 -12.69 6.73
N LEU A 95 0.30 -13.46 6.56
CA LEU A 95 0.33 -14.69 5.80
C LEU A 95 -0.10 -14.42 4.35
N ALA A 96 0.76 -14.75 3.38
CA ALA A 96 0.39 -14.76 1.97
C ALA A 96 -0.47 -16.01 1.66
N ALA A 97 -1.79 -15.85 1.74
CA ALA A 97 -2.70 -16.98 1.62
C ALA A 97 -2.74 -17.59 0.20
N ARG A 98 -2.54 -16.78 -0.84
CA ARG A 98 -2.62 -17.26 -2.23
C ARG A 98 -1.52 -18.29 -2.58
N PRO A 99 -0.22 -18.04 -2.37
CA PRO A 99 0.82 -19.04 -2.65
C PRO A 99 0.67 -20.29 -1.79
N LEU A 100 0.27 -20.15 -0.52
CA LEU A 100 -0.05 -21.31 0.33
C LEU A 100 -1.14 -22.19 -0.28
N LEU A 101 -2.26 -21.58 -0.72
CA LEU A 101 -3.34 -22.33 -1.38
C LEU A 101 -2.90 -22.95 -2.71
N GLN A 102 -1.93 -22.35 -3.42
CA GLN A 102 -1.37 -22.94 -4.63
C GLN A 102 -0.61 -24.25 -4.36
N GLU A 103 0.07 -24.33 -3.22
CA GLU A 103 0.78 -25.54 -2.79
C GLU A 103 -0.17 -26.62 -2.28
N LEU A 104 -1.25 -26.23 -1.58
CA LEU A 104 -2.21 -27.17 -1.00
C LEU A 104 -3.20 -27.74 -2.02
N VAL A 105 -3.57 -26.97 -3.04
CA VAL A 105 -4.48 -27.41 -4.12
C VAL A 105 -3.89 -27.13 -5.51
N PRO A 106 -2.78 -27.78 -5.89
CA PRO A 106 -2.07 -27.48 -7.14
C PRO A 106 -2.92 -27.78 -8.39
N GLY A 107 -3.91 -28.67 -8.29
CA GLY A 107 -4.83 -29.02 -9.39
C GLY A 107 -5.99 -28.03 -9.61
N ALA A 108 -6.07 -26.92 -8.87
CA ALA A 108 -7.16 -25.97 -9.04
C ALA A 108 -7.10 -25.30 -10.42
N SER A 109 -8.23 -25.26 -11.12
CA SER A 109 -8.35 -24.62 -12.45
C SER A 109 -8.10 -23.11 -12.41
N SER A 110 -8.33 -22.46 -11.27
CA SER A 110 -8.05 -21.05 -11.06
C SER A 110 -7.76 -20.71 -9.60
N PHE A 111 -6.68 -19.96 -9.37
CA PHE A 111 -6.32 -19.41 -8.06
C PHE A 111 -6.87 -17.98 -7.87
N LYS A 112 -8.11 -17.74 -8.29
CA LYS A 112 -8.89 -16.58 -7.88
C LYS A 112 -9.73 -17.00 -6.68
N LEU A 113 -9.80 -16.18 -5.63
CA LEU A 113 -10.53 -16.54 -4.40
C LEU A 113 -12.00 -16.89 -4.67
N LYS A 114 -12.65 -16.16 -5.60
CA LYS A 114 -14.02 -16.47 -6.03
C LYS A 114 -14.13 -17.88 -6.62
N SER A 115 -13.23 -18.24 -7.52
CA SER A 115 -13.23 -19.57 -8.15
C SER A 115 -12.94 -20.68 -7.14
N LEU A 116 -11.99 -20.47 -6.22
CA LEU A 116 -11.73 -21.43 -5.14
C LEU A 116 -12.96 -21.61 -4.24
N ALA A 117 -13.65 -20.52 -3.87
CA ALA A 117 -14.87 -20.60 -3.08
C ALA A 117 -16.02 -21.30 -3.84
N GLU A 118 -16.17 -21.05 -5.13
CA GLU A 118 -17.17 -21.72 -5.96
C GLU A 118 -16.89 -23.23 -6.08
N THR A 119 -15.63 -23.61 -6.35
CA THR A 119 -15.24 -25.01 -6.56
C THR A 119 -15.23 -25.82 -5.26
N TYR A 120 -14.64 -25.29 -4.19
CA TYR A 120 -14.39 -26.06 -2.96
C TYR A 120 -15.40 -25.82 -1.85
N LEU A 121 -16.09 -24.67 -1.84
CA LEU A 121 -17.10 -24.34 -0.83
C LEU A 121 -18.53 -24.33 -1.40
N ALA A 122 -18.72 -24.63 -2.70
CA ALA A 122 -19.99 -24.49 -3.41
C ALA A 122 -20.64 -23.10 -3.22
N ARG A 123 -19.81 -22.04 -3.08
CA ARG A 123 -20.26 -20.72 -2.65
C ARG A 123 -19.98 -19.65 -3.69
N SER A 124 -21.05 -19.02 -4.20
CA SER A 124 -20.92 -17.78 -4.97
C SER A 124 -20.57 -16.62 -4.04
N MET A 125 -19.62 -15.78 -4.44
CA MET A 125 -19.22 -14.59 -3.66
C MET A 125 -19.07 -13.34 -4.52
N SER A 126 -19.54 -12.21 -3.98
CA SER A 126 -19.29 -10.90 -4.56
C SER A 126 -17.86 -10.44 -4.28
N GLN A 127 -17.11 -10.14 -5.34
CA GLN A 127 -15.74 -9.61 -5.21
C GLN A 127 -15.69 -8.20 -4.60
N ARG A 128 -16.84 -7.49 -4.61
CA ARG A 128 -17.00 -6.15 -4.05
C ARG A 128 -17.22 -6.13 -2.53
N SER A 129 -17.41 -7.28 -1.89
CA SER A 129 -17.60 -7.38 -0.43
C SER A 129 -16.33 -7.83 0.27
N ALA A 130 -15.79 -7.00 1.16
CA ALA A 130 -14.66 -7.37 2.02
C ALA A 130 -15.02 -8.57 2.91
N LEU A 131 -16.21 -8.55 3.51
CA LEU A 131 -16.69 -9.59 4.42
C LEU A 131 -16.82 -10.93 3.70
N ALA A 132 -17.43 -10.96 2.50
CA ALA A 132 -17.55 -12.19 1.73
C ALA A 132 -16.16 -12.79 1.44
N ALA A 133 -15.17 -11.98 1.07
CA ALA A 133 -13.82 -12.46 0.80
C ALA A 133 -13.16 -13.09 2.03
N VAL A 134 -13.23 -12.44 3.21
CA VAL A 134 -12.59 -13.00 4.42
C VAL A 134 -13.29 -14.24 4.94
N LEU A 135 -14.62 -14.32 4.83
CA LEU A 135 -15.36 -15.54 5.17
C LEU A 135 -14.98 -16.70 4.25
N ALA A 136 -14.88 -16.46 2.94
CA ALA A 136 -14.44 -17.50 2.00
C ALA A 136 -13.04 -17.99 2.35
N LEU A 137 -12.13 -17.07 2.68
CA LEU A 137 -10.77 -17.43 3.04
C LEU A 137 -10.71 -18.26 4.33
N ARG A 138 -11.46 -17.86 5.37
CA ARG A 138 -11.59 -18.61 6.62
C ARG A 138 -12.12 -20.02 6.38
N ASP A 139 -13.19 -20.13 5.60
CA ASP A 139 -13.85 -21.41 5.35
C ASP A 139 -12.95 -22.33 4.51
N LEU A 140 -12.19 -21.80 3.54
CA LEU A 140 -11.15 -22.55 2.82
C LEU A 140 -10.04 -23.03 3.77
N PHE A 141 -9.59 -22.19 4.69
CA PHE A 141 -8.54 -22.56 5.64
C PHE A 141 -9.01 -23.67 6.59
N ARG A 142 -10.29 -23.64 7.00
CA ARG A 142 -10.90 -24.72 7.78
C ARG A 142 -11.03 -26.01 6.98
N LEU A 143 -11.49 -25.93 5.73
CA LEU A 143 -11.63 -27.12 4.87
C LEU A 143 -10.30 -27.82 4.61
N LEU A 144 -9.21 -27.04 4.53
CA LEU A 144 -7.86 -27.54 4.25
C LEU A 144 -7.02 -27.78 5.51
N ASP A 145 -7.64 -27.72 6.71
CA ASP A 145 -6.98 -27.94 8.00
C ASP A 145 -5.68 -27.15 8.16
N ILE A 146 -5.70 -25.87 7.78
CA ILE A 146 -4.54 -24.98 7.87
C ILE A 146 -4.37 -24.48 9.30
N PHE A 147 -3.37 -25.02 10.00
CA PHE A 147 -2.99 -24.62 11.35
C PHE A 147 -1.59 -23.99 11.38
N PRO A 148 -1.25 -23.21 12.42
CA PRO A 148 0.10 -22.72 12.62
C PRO A 148 1.11 -23.87 12.64
N SER A 149 1.96 -23.93 11.62
CA SER A 149 2.98 -24.97 11.47
C SER A 149 4.28 -24.38 10.90
N PRO A 150 5.43 -25.06 11.04
CA PRO A 150 6.68 -24.60 10.43
C PRO A 150 6.60 -24.41 8.91
N GLN A 151 5.75 -25.20 8.22
CA GLN A 151 5.52 -25.07 6.78
C GLN A 151 4.85 -23.74 6.42
N LEU A 152 4.07 -23.16 7.34
CA LEU A 152 3.44 -21.85 7.16
C LEU A 152 4.47 -20.70 7.21
N ALA A 153 5.60 -20.91 7.89
CA ALA A 153 6.60 -19.87 8.15
C ALA A 153 7.16 -19.26 6.86
N GLN A 154 7.32 -20.06 5.80
CA GLN A 154 7.81 -19.57 4.49
C GLN A 154 6.83 -18.59 3.80
N HIS A 155 5.56 -18.62 4.19
CA HIS A 155 4.50 -17.76 3.66
C HIS A 155 4.19 -16.58 4.58
N ILE A 156 4.86 -16.48 5.73
CA ILE A 156 4.69 -15.39 6.69
C ILE A 156 5.73 -14.30 6.41
N TYR A 157 5.24 -13.08 6.23
CA TYR A 157 6.05 -11.89 6.00
C TYR A 157 5.95 -10.96 7.21
N CYS A 158 7.07 -10.41 7.63
CA CYS A 158 7.12 -9.43 8.70
C CYS A 158 6.70 -8.03 8.22
N PHE A 159 6.24 -7.22 9.16
CA PHE A 159 5.71 -5.89 8.93
C PHE A 159 6.65 -5.00 8.10
N SER A 160 7.93 -4.92 8.49
CA SER A 160 8.91 -4.06 7.82
C SER A 160 9.13 -4.41 6.34
N SER A 161 8.95 -5.67 5.91
CA SER A 161 9.04 -5.99 4.47
C SER A 161 7.87 -5.37 3.71
N LEU A 162 6.66 -5.42 4.27
CA LEU A 162 5.50 -4.82 3.62
C LEU A 162 5.52 -3.30 3.70
N GLN A 163 6.08 -2.74 4.76
CA GLN A 163 6.30 -1.29 4.87
C GLN A 163 7.30 -0.81 3.81
N CYS A 164 8.40 -1.53 3.58
CA CYS A 164 9.29 -1.26 2.45
C CYS A 164 8.53 -1.30 1.11
N PHE A 165 7.69 -2.31 0.89
CA PHE A 165 6.88 -2.40 -0.33
C PHE A 165 5.88 -1.23 -0.48
N ALA A 166 5.26 -0.80 0.62
CA ALA A 166 4.38 0.37 0.64
C ALA A 166 5.16 1.64 0.28
N SER A 167 6.35 1.84 0.85
CA SER A 167 7.20 2.99 0.53
C SER A 167 7.60 3.05 -0.95
N LEU A 168 7.71 1.90 -1.63
CA LEU A 168 8.07 1.81 -3.04
C LEU A 168 6.91 2.09 -4.01
N GLN A 169 5.68 2.29 -3.54
CA GLN A 169 4.52 2.52 -4.41
C GLN A 169 4.67 3.70 -5.38
N PRO A 170 5.29 4.85 -5.04
CA PRO A 170 5.49 5.94 -5.99
C PRO A 170 6.28 5.50 -7.24
N LEU A 171 7.27 4.63 -7.07
CA LEU A 171 8.06 4.08 -8.19
C LEU A 171 7.27 3.09 -9.04
N VAL A 172 6.37 2.32 -8.42
CA VAL A 172 5.48 1.40 -9.12
C VAL A 172 4.41 2.15 -9.91
N GLN A 173 3.85 3.22 -9.33
CA GLN A 173 2.86 4.09 -9.96
C GLN A 173 3.46 4.87 -11.13
N ALA A 174 4.70 5.35 -10.99
CA ALA A 174 5.46 6.01 -12.05
C ALA A 174 6.03 5.03 -13.10
N ALA A 175 5.70 3.73 -13.02
CA ALA A 175 6.20 2.67 -13.90
C ALA A 175 7.74 2.55 -13.96
N VAL A 176 8.45 3.08 -12.96
CA VAL A 176 9.91 2.96 -12.82
C VAL A 176 10.28 1.54 -12.36
N LEU A 177 9.46 0.96 -11.48
CA LEU A 177 9.59 -0.41 -11.02
C LEU A 177 8.35 -1.21 -11.37
N SER A 178 8.56 -2.44 -11.85
CA SER A 178 7.50 -3.44 -11.84
C SER A 178 7.15 -3.83 -10.40
N ARG A 179 5.92 -4.31 -10.20
CA ARG A 179 5.48 -4.84 -8.90
C ARG A 179 6.36 -5.99 -8.40
N ALA A 180 6.90 -6.81 -9.31
CA ALA A 180 7.79 -7.92 -8.96
C ALA A 180 9.15 -7.42 -8.42
N GLN A 181 9.74 -6.42 -9.07
CA GLN A 181 10.98 -5.78 -8.59
C GLN A 181 10.76 -5.10 -7.24
N ALA A 182 9.66 -4.34 -7.08
CA ALA A 182 9.33 -3.70 -5.81
C ALA A 182 9.13 -4.71 -4.68
N ARG A 183 8.46 -5.84 -4.95
CA ARG A 183 8.35 -6.95 -4.00
C ARG A 183 9.73 -7.50 -3.62
N LEU A 184 10.59 -7.76 -4.59
CA LEU A 184 11.91 -8.34 -4.33
C LEU A 184 12.79 -7.41 -3.48
N LEU A 185 12.85 -6.13 -3.84
CA LEU A 185 13.52 -5.09 -3.05
C LEU A 185 13.00 -5.05 -1.60
N ALA A 186 11.68 -5.08 -1.44
CA ALA A 186 11.04 -5.03 -0.13
C ALA A 186 11.31 -6.28 0.74
N LEU A 187 11.44 -7.45 0.13
CA LEU A 187 11.88 -8.67 0.84
C LEU A 187 13.30 -8.53 1.38
N HIS A 188 14.16 -7.78 0.69
CA HIS A 188 15.50 -7.42 1.12
C HIS A 188 15.58 -6.12 1.94
N LYS A 189 14.44 -5.66 2.47
CA LYS A 189 14.33 -4.46 3.34
C LYS A 189 14.72 -3.14 2.68
N VAL A 190 14.74 -3.09 1.35
CA VAL A 190 15.06 -1.88 0.61
C VAL A 190 13.82 -1.01 0.49
N SER A 191 13.84 0.16 1.12
CA SER A 191 12.76 1.16 1.07
C SER A 191 13.01 2.21 -0.02
N PHE A 192 11.99 3.03 -0.31
CA PHE A 192 12.16 4.21 -1.16
C PHE A 192 13.17 5.20 -0.62
N THR A 193 13.13 5.46 0.70
CA THR A 193 14.05 6.38 1.36
C THR A 193 15.50 5.89 1.30
N GLU A 194 15.72 4.58 1.40
CA GLU A 194 17.04 3.98 1.22
C GLU A 194 17.56 4.15 -0.21
N LEU A 195 16.75 3.84 -1.23
CA LEU A 195 17.12 4.03 -2.63
C LEU A 195 17.45 5.49 -2.93
N LEU A 196 16.64 6.42 -2.44
CA LEU A 196 16.85 7.86 -2.61
C LEU A 196 18.12 8.32 -1.90
N ALA A 197 18.36 7.86 -0.66
CA ALA A 197 19.55 8.23 0.11
C ALA A 197 20.83 7.72 -0.56
N VAL A 198 20.82 6.48 -1.05
CA VAL A 198 21.96 5.89 -1.76
C VAL A 198 22.23 6.63 -3.08
N HIS A 199 21.18 6.95 -3.85
CA HIS A 199 21.33 7.76 -5.07
C HIS A 199 21.86 9.18 -4.78
N ARG A 200 21.41 9.83 -3.70
CA ARG A 200 21.91 11.16 -3.31
C ARG A 200 23.39 11.14 -2.91
N ARG A 201 23.86 10.05 -2.29
CA ARG A 201 25.28 9.88 -1.92
C ARG A 201 26.16 9.57 -3.12
N ASP A 202 25.69 8.69 -4.01
CA ASP A 202 26.40 8.28 -5.21
C ASP A 202 25.40 8.03 -6.37
N PRO A 203 25.17 9.05 -7.21
CA PRO A 203 24.23 8.95 -8.33
C PRO A 203 24.63 7.93 -9.40
N GLN A 204 25.92 7.60 -9.52
CA GLN A 204 26.46 6.77 -10.60
C GLN A 204 26.52 5.29 -10.23
N TRP A 205 26.90 4.98 -8.99
CA TRP A 205 27.15 3.60 -8.55
C TRP A 205 26.27 3.14 -7.40
N GLY A 206 25.69 4.07 -6.62
CA GLY A 206 24.93 3.73 -5.44
C GLY A 206 23.82 2.71 -5.70
N LEU A 207 23.02 2.91 -6.74
CA LEU A 207 21.91 2.02 -7.08
C LEU A 207 22.34 0.66 -7.64
N ARG A 208 23.58 0.51 -8.15
CA ARG A 208 24.05 -0.73 -8.78
C ARG A 208 24.12 -1.91 -7.82
N ARG A 209 24.24 -1.65 -6.51
CA ARG A 209 24.18 -2.70 -5.48
C ARG A 209 22.85 -3.46 -5.45
N TYR A 210 21.78 -2.88 -6.00
CA TYR A 210 20.45 -3.51 -6.08
C TYR A 210 20.17 -4.11 -7.46
N SER A 211 21.16 -4.15 -8.36
CA SER A 211 21.01 -4.68 -9.72
C SER A 211 20.48 -6.11 -9.78
N CYS A 212 20.88 -6.96 -8.84
CA CYS A 212 20.40 -8.35 -8.72
C CYS A 212 18.89 -8.45 -8.46
N TYR A 213 18.28 -7.43 -7.83
CA TYR A 213 16.85 -7.38 -7.55
C TYR A 213 16.04 -6.70 -8.67
N LEU A 214 16.72 -5.90 -9.49
CA LEU A 214 16.14 -5.15 -10.60
C LEU A 214 16.17 -5.95 -11.90
N SER A 215 17.11 -6.87 -12.04
CA SER A 215 17.22 -7.79 -13.17
C SER A 215 17.16 -9.24 -12.70
N PRO A 216 16.04 -9.70 -12.11
CA PRO A 216 15.90 -11.10 -11.78
C PRO A 216 16.01 -11.90 -13.08
N SER A 217 17.04 -12.75 -13.19
CA SER A 217 17.32 -13.55 -14.37
C SER A 217 16.09 -14.37 -14.75
N ALA A 218 15.35 -13.91 -15.75
CA ALA A 218 14.38 -14.73 -16.45
C ALA A 218 15.13 -15.41 -17.59
N ALA A 219 15.34 -16.72 -17.46
CA ALA A 219 15.56 -17.55 -18.63
C ALA A 219 14.42 -17.28 -19.63
N SER A 220 14.77 -16.98 -20.88
CA SER A 220 13.87 -16.74 -22.02
C SER A 220 13.07 -15.43 -22.00
N SER A 221 13.68 -14.34 -22.48
CA SER A 221 13.00 -13.26 -23.23
C SER A 221 14.05 -12.43 -24.00
N PRO A 222 13.82 -12.07 -25.28
CA PRO A 222 14.72 -11.19 -26.00
C PRO A 222 14.69 -9.77 -25.42
N PRO A 223 15.76 -8.97 -25.57
CA PRO A 223 15.83 -7.63 -25.02
C PRO A 223 14.85 -6.72 -25.78
N ILE A 224 13.69 -6.46 -25.17
CA ILE A 224 12.84 -5.35 -25.58
C ILE A 224 13.61 -4.07 -25.24
N GLN A 225 13.62 -3.10 -26.15
CA GLN A 225 14.29 -1.79 -26.07
C GLN A 225 13.74 -0.91 -24.93
N GLY A 226 13.87 -1.37 -23.69
CA GLY A 226 13.48 -0.66 -22.48
C GLY A 226 14.70 -0.04 -21.81
N THR A 227 14.52 1.18 -21.31
CA THR A 227 15.46 1.81 -20.39
C THR A 227 15.75 0.87 -19.22
N SER A 228 17.02 0.64 -18.89
CA SER A 228 17.37 -0.24 -17.77
C SER A 228 16.68 0.25 -16.48
N PRO A 229 16.18 -0.63 -15.58
CA PRO A 229 15.52 -0.20 -14.36
C PRO A 229 16.39 0.73 -13.48
N LEU A 230 17.71 0.55 -13.52
CA LEU A 230 18.67 1.43 -12.87
C LEU A 230 18.65 2.84 -13.46
N GLN A 231 18.65 2.97 -14.79
CA GLN A 231 18.60 4.26 -15.46
C GLN A 231 17.25 4.95 -15.25
N ALA A 232 16.14 4.19 -15.22
CA ALA A 232 14.82 4.72 -14.89
C ALA A 232 14.79 5.29 -13.46
N LEU A 233 15.36 4.56 -12.48
CA LEU A 233 15.49 5.04 -11.09
C LEU A 233 16.35 6.31 -11.00
N SER A 234 17.52 6.35 -11.64
CA SER A 234 18.38 7.54 -11.63
C SER A 234 17.68 8.75 -12.25
N THR A 235 16.92 8.55 -13.33
CA THR A 235 16.15 9.61 -13.98
C THR A 235 15.05 10.14 -13.06
N TYR A 236 14.30 9.24 -12.41
CA TYR A 236 13.25 9.59 -11.47
C TYR A 236 13.78 10.34 -10.24
N PHE A 237 14.87 9.89 -9.63
CA PHE A 237 15.47 10.60 -8.49
C PHE A 237 16.15 11.91 -8.90
N GLY A 238 16.66 11.98 -10.13
CA GLY A 238 17.18 13.21 -10.73
C GLY A 238 16.10 14.28 -10.91
N SER A 239 14.89 13.90 -11.34
CA SER A 239 13.78 14.86 -11.47
C SER A 239 13.27 15.37 -10.13
N LEU A 240 13.23 14.52 -9.09
CA LEU A 240 12.86 14.94 -7.73
C LEU A 240 13.82 15.98 -7.13
N SER A 241 15.08 15.98 -7.55
CA SER A 241 16.07 16.96 -7.08
C SER A 241 15.99 18.29 -7.85
N ARG A 242 15.19 18.34 -8.94
CA ARG A 242 15.08 19.48 -9.85
C ARG A 242 13.77 20.23 -9.71
N GLU A 243 12.95 19.94 -8.69
CA GLU A 243 11.78 20.78 -8.41
C GLU A 243 12.24 22.23 -8.21
N PRO A 244 11.62 23.20 -8.92
CA PRO A 244 12.02 24.58 -8.83
C PRO A 244 11.68 25.11 -7.44
N SER A 245 12.70 25.61 -6.73
CA SER A 245 12.54 26.48 -5.57
C SER A 245 11.53 27.60 -5.91
N PRO A 246 10.55 27.92 -5.04
CA PRO A 246 9.69 29.09 -5.21
C PRO A 246 10.50 30.34 -4.86
N ALA A 247 11.53 30.64 -5.66
CA ALA A 247 12.37 31.81 -5.53
C ALA A 247 12.75 32.29 -6.93
N ARG A 248 11.75 32.76 -7.68
CA ARG A 248 11.98 33.67 -8.80
C ARG A 248 10.73 34.49 -9.12
N ALA A 249 10.36 35.33 -8.14
CA ALA A 249 9.61 36.55 -8.37
C ALA A 249 10.38 37.72 -7.76
N GLU A 250 11.68 37.82 -8.05
CA GLU A 250 12.43 39.07 -7.90
C GLU A 250 12.62 39.68 -9.29
N GLY A 251 11.64 40.51 -9.67
CA GLY A 251 11.83 41.49 -10.73
C GLY A 251 12.75 42.59 -10.22
N LEU A 252 14.00 42.57 -10.65
CA LEU A 252 14.93 43.68 -10.46
C LEU A 252 14.63 44.80 -11.48
N MET A 253 13.96 45.84 -10.97
CA MET A 253 14.32 47.27 -11.00
C MET A 253 14.73 47.93 -12.33
N ALA A 254 14.06 49.06 -12.65
CA ALA A 254 14.72 50.37 -12.67
C ALA A 254 13.73 51.55 -12.54
N PRO A 255 14.19 52.72 -12.05
CA PRO A 255 13.36 53.79 -11.49
C PRO A 255 13.28 55.04 -12.39
N VAL A 256 12.22 55.85 -12.27
CA VAL A 256 12.30 57.30 -12.51
C VAL A 256 11.33 58.04 -11.58
N ALA A 257 11.89 58.95 -10.80
CA ALA A 257 11.21 59.88 -9.91
C ALA A 257 10.46 60.97 -10.68
N GLY A 258 9.35 61.49 -10.12
CA GLY A 258 8.71 62.69 -10.65
C GLY A 258 7.40 63.08 -9.98
N ARG A 259 7.51 63.69 -8.79
CA ARG A 259 6.60 64.66 -8.12
C ARG A 259 5.21 64.91 -8.75
N SER A 260 4.15 64.92 -7.92
CA SER A 260 3.61 66.17 -7.32
C SER A 260 2.26 65.97 -6.59
N LEU A 261 2.32 66.24 -5.27
CA LEU A 261 1.40 67.00 -4.40
C LEU A 261 -0.14 66.86 -4.40
N ALA A 262 -0.62 66.78 -3.14
CA ALA A 262 -1.86 67.31 -2.56
C ALA A 262 -3.14 66.46 -2.72
N GLY A 263 -3.93 66.19 -1.68
CA GLY A 263 -3.85 66.54 -0.27
C GLY A 263 -5.09 66.08 0.52
N ARG A 264 -4.97 66.12 1.86
CA ARG A 264 -6.02 66.18 2.92
C ARG A 264 -6.98 64.97 3.05
N VAL A 265 -6.86 64.16 4.12
CA VAL A 265 -7.39 64.31 5.50
C VAL A 265 -8.88 63.92 5.64
N CYS A 266 -9.14 62.86 6.44
CA CYS A 266 -10.13 62.73 7.55
C CYS A 266 -10.31 61.22 7.91
N GLN A 267 -9.80 60.78 9.07
CA GLN A 267 -10.54 60.42 10.32
C GLN A 267 -11.38 59.12 10.23
N GLN A 268 -10.93 58.02 10.83
CA GLN A 268 -11.18 57.56 12.22
C GLN A 268 -12.64 57.14 12.50
N SER A 269 -12.89 55.83 12.58
CA SER A 269 -13.26 55.08 13.79
C SER A 269 -13.24 53.58 13.48
#